data_AF-A0A517QSR6-F1
#
_entry.id   AF-A0A517QSR6-F1
#
_cell.length_a   1.000
_cell.length_b   1.000
_cell.length_c   1.000
_cell.angle_alpha   90.00
_cell.angle_beta   90.00
_cell.angle_gamma   90.00
#
_symmetry.space_group_name_H-M   'P 1'
#
loop_
_entity.id
_entity.type
_entity.pdbx_description
1 polymer ?
#
loop_
_entity_poly.entity_id
_entity_poly.type
_entity_poly.pdbx_seq_one_letter_code
_entity_poly.pdbx_strand_id
1 'polypeptide(L)'
;MPQTRYHSLIYITLLAIAWGGAVLFVLSFKDIQGDWDHAACGVWGCSPPLAAVGVCQAIWGLILFPVILWVNRVYPQRIARITANTFVGVGLLASLVIVIYEIFHWLLFVQPEHRIYFGHRIALATLTQVEFPVVMLLISGLVLRVASAIKSSPTPPAGHLKHPAGQARTIIRTDPET
;
A
#
# COMPACT_ATOMS: atom_id res chain seq x y z
N MET A 1 -18.85 12.59 31.95
CA MET A 1 -18.35 12.21 30.60
C MET A 1 -18.14 10.68 30.41
N PRO A 2 -19.08 9.78 30.77
CA PRO A 2 -18.95 8.33 30.50
C PRO A 2 -19.50 7.88 29.13
N GLN A 3 -20.43 8.63 28.54
CA GLN A 3 -21.17 8.19 27.34
C GLN A 3 -20.29 8.01 26.10
N THR A 4 -19.26 8.85 25.90
CA THR A 4 -18.35 8.76 24.76
C THR A 4 -17.46 7.52 24.79
N ARG A 5 -17.14 6.99 25.98
CA ARG A 5 -16.31 5.78 26.11
C ARG A 5 -17.06 4.53 25.67
N TYR A 6 -18.36 4.44 25.97
CA TYR A 6 -19.17 3.27 25.63
C TYR A 6 -19.35 3.12 24.11
N HIS A 7 -19.63 4.22 23.40
CA HIS A 7 -19.72 4.20 21.94
C HIS A 7 -18.41 3.74 21.29
N SER A 8 -17.26 4.26 21.73
CA SER A 8 -15.96 3.84 21.19
C SER A 8 -15.69 2.36 21.39
N LEU A 9 -16.04 1.79 22.55
CA LEU A 9 -15.90 0.35 22.81
C LEU A 9 -16.76 -0.47 21.85
N ILE A 10 -18.04 -0.10 21.67
CA ILE A 10 -18.93 -0.80 20.72
C ILE A 10 -18.35 -0.76 19.31
N TYR A 11 -17.89 0.40 18.83
CA TYR A 11 -17.32 0.51 17.48
C TYR A 11 -16.07 -0.35 17.31
N ILE A 12 -15.16 -0.36 18.28
CA ILE A 12 -13.95 -1.18 18.24
C ILE A 12 -14.31 -2.67 18.21
N THR A 13 -15.27 -3.11 19.04
CA THR A 13 -15.72 -4.50 19.05
C THR A 13 -16.36 -4.90 17.73
N LEU A 14 -17.26 -4.08 17.16
CA LEU A 14 -17.87 -4.35 15.87
C LEU A 14 -16.83 -4.40 14.75
N LEU A 15 -15.85 -3.49 14.76
CA LEU A 15 -14.76 -3.49 13.79
C LEU A 15 -13.90 -4.75 13.91
N ALA A 16 -13.59 -5.18 15.13
CA ALA A 16 -12.83 -6.41 15.38
C ALA A 16 -13.58 -7.66 14.90
N ILE A 17 -14.90 -7.75 15.14
CA ILE A 17 -15.75 -8.84 14.66
C ILE A 17 -15.79 -8.84 13.12
N ALA A 18 -16.02 -7.68 12.50
CA ALA A 18 -16.06 -7.55 11.05
C ALA A 18 -14.70 -7.92 10.41
N TRP A 19 -13.59 -7.48 11.01
CA TRP A 19 -12.26 -7.80 10.54
C TRP A 19 -11.95 -9.30 10.70
N GLY A 20 -12.28 -9.88 11.86
CA GLY A 20 -12.15 -11.33 12.09
C GLY A 20 -12.99 -12.15 11.11
N GLY A 21 -14.22 -11.72 10.84
CA GLY A 21 -15.08 -12.32 9.81
C GLY A 21 -14.47 -12.24 8.42
N ALA A 22 -13.86 -11.11 8.04
CA ALA A 22 -13.17 -10.96 6.77
C ALA A 22 -11.93 -11.87 6.65
N VAL A 23 -11.15 -12.04 7.74
CA VAL A 23 -10.03 -12.99 7.77
C VAL A 23 -10.53 -14.43 7.60
N LEU A 24 -11.57 -14.82 8.35
CA LEU A 24 -12.17 -16.15 8.21
C LEU A 24 -12.73 -16.40 6.82
N PHE A 25 -13.37 -15.38 6.22
CA PHE A 25 -13.86 -15.43 4.85
C PHE A 25 -12.71 -15.65 3.86
N VAL A 26 -11.62 -14.88 3.96
CA VAL A 26 -10.44 -15.06 3.10
C VAL A 26 -9.81 -16.45 3.30
N LEU A 27 -9.71 -16.93 4.54
CA LEU A 27 -9.19 -18.27 4.83
C LEU A 27 -10.08 -19.38 4.29
N SER A 28 -11.39 -19.17 4.18
CA SER A 28 -12.33 -20.16 3.62
C SER A 28 -12.08 -20.45 2.14
N PHE A 29 -11.45 -19.52 1.40
CA PHE A 29 -11.08 -19.77 0.00
C PHE A 29 -10.05 -20.89 -0.16
N LYS A 30 -9.31 -21.26 0.90
CA LYS A 30 -8.38 -22.40 0.83
C LYS A 30 -9.09 -23.72 0.53
N ASP A 31 -10.38 -23.81 0.88
CA ASP A 31 -11.17 -25.04 0.72
C ASP A 31 -11.84 -25.11 -0.65
N ILE A 32 -11.80 -24.02 -1.43
CA ILE A 32 -12.25 -24.00 -2.83
C ILE A 32 -11.12 -24.52 -3.70
N GLN A 33 -10.92 -25.83 -3.67
CA GLN A 33 -10.03 -26.51 -4.62
C GLN A 33 -10.72 -26.54 -5.98
N GLY A 34 -10.16 -25.80 -6.94
CA GLY A 34 -10.60 -25.82 -8.33
C GLY A 34 -9.55 -26.49 -9.21
N ASP A 35 -9.94 -26.84 -10.45
CA ASP A 35 -9.04 -27.45 -11.46
C ASP A 35 -7.76 -26.62 -11.75
N TRP A 36 -7.71 -25.37 -11.26
CA TRP A 36 -6.58 -24.45 -11.37
C TRP A 36 -5.41 -24.76 -10.42
N ASP A 37 -5.60 -25.62 -9.41
CA ASP A 37 -4.55 -25.91 -8.41
C ASP A 37 -3.36 -26.73 -8.95
N HIS A 38 -3.50 -27.32 -10.13
CA HIS A 38 -2.44 -28.05 -10.83
C HIS A 38 -1.97 -27.37 -12.13
N ALA A 39 -2.53 -26.21 -12.49
CA ALA A 39 -2.48 -25.70 -13.85
C ALA A 39 -1.22 -24.89 -14.20
N ALA A 40 -0.37 -24.50 -13.23
CA ALA A 40 0.72 -23.57 -13.45
C ALA A 40 2.13 -24.18 -13.30
N CYS A 41 2.29 -25.43 -13.72
CA CYS A 41 3.62 -26.02 -13.96
C CYS A 41 4.01 -25.86 -15.44
N GLY A 42 5.20 -25.31 -15.69
CA GLY A 42 5.74 -25.15 -17.03
C GLY A 42 7.25 -24.98 -17.03
N VAL A 43 7.82 -24.58 -18.18
CA VAL A 43 9.27 -24.35 -18.34
C VAL A 43 9.81 -23.21 -17.48
N TRP A 44 8.93 -22.36 -16.97
CA TRP A 44 9.23 -21.30 -16.01
C TRP A 44 9.22 -21.77 -14.55
N GLY A 45 8.88 -23.04 -14.27
CA GLY A 45 8.77 -23.62 -12.94
C GLY A 45 7.35 -24.06 -12.59
N CYS A 46 7.17 -24.60 -11.39
CA CYS A 46 5.87 -24.88 -10.79
C CYS A 46 5.54 -23.83 -9.74
N SER A 47 4.35 -23.25 -9.81
CA SER A 47 3.86 -22.38 -8.74
C SER A 47 3.22 -23.21 -7.62
N PRO A 48 3.17 -22.68 -6.38
CA PRO A 48 2.20 -23.15 -5.40
C PRO A 48 0.75 -22.99 -5.94
N PRO A 49 -0.24 -23.64 -5.31
CA PRO A 49 -1.65 -23.47 -5.65
C PRO A 49 -2.03 -21.99 -5.68
N LEU A 50 -2.63 -21.53 -6.78
CA LEU A 50 -2.98 -20.12 -6.97
C LEU A 50 -3.96 -19.62 -5.90
N ALA A 51 -4.84 -20.51 -5.42
CA ALA A 51 -5.72 -20.23 -4.29
C ALA A 51 -4.92 -19.84 -3.03
N ALA A 52 -3.86 -20.58 -2.71
CA ALA A 52 -3.02 -20.31 -1.54
C ALA A 52 -2.32 -18.94 -1.67
N VAL A 53 -1.74 -18.64 -2.83
CA VAL A 53 -1.10 -17.34 -3.10
C VAL A 53 -2.12 -16.20 -3.00
N GLY A 54 -3.29 -16.38 -3.59
CA GLY A 54 -4.38 -15.41 -3.54
C GLY A 54 -4.83 -15.11 -2.11
N VAL A 55 -4.98 -16.14 -1.28
CA VAL A 55 -5.32 -16.02 0.15
C VAL A 55 -4.23 -15.24 0.90
N CYS A 56 -2.96 -15.57 0.71
CA CYS A 56 -1.85 -14.84 1.33
C CYS A 56 -1.84 -13.36 0.94
N GLN A 57 -2.00 -13.05 -0.36
CA GLN A 57 -2.07 -11.67 -0.84
C GLN A 57 -3.30 -10.93 -0.31
N ALA A 58 -4.46 -11.60 -0.21
CA ALA A 58 -5.68 -11.03 0.35
C ALA A 58 -5.53 -10.72 1.84
N ILE A 59 -4.85 -11.56 2.62
CA ILE A 59 -4.54 -11.30 4.03
C ILE A 59 -3.68 -10.03 4.16
N TRP A 60 -2.65 -9.88 3.33
CA TRP A 60 -1.86 -8.65 3.31
C TRP A 60 -2.69 -7.42 2.94
N GLY A 61 -3.62 -7.57 1.99
CA GLY A 61 -4.62 -6.54 1.68
C GLY A 61 -5.46 -6.15 2.90
N LEU A 62 -5.99 -7.13 3.65
CA LEU A 62 -6.78 -6.91 4.86
C LEU A 62 -6.00 -6.23 5.99
N ILE A 63 -4.69 -6.46 6.07
CA ILE A 63 -3.80 -5.80 7.03
C ILE A 63 -3.51 -4.36 6.60
N LEU A 64 -3.18 -4.13 5.33
CA LEU A 64 -2.77 -2.82 4.83
C LEU A 64 -3.96 -1.86 4.66
N PHE A 65 -5.13 -2.36 4.27
CA PHE A 65 -6.32 -1.55 4.02
C PHE A 65 -6.73 -0.61 5.17
N PRO A 66 -6.90 -1.07 6.43
CA PRO A 66 -7.23 -0.17 7.54
C PRO A 66 -6.14 0.88 7.79
N VAL A 67 -4.86 0.53 7.60
CA VAL A 67 -3.74 1.46 7.72
C VAL A 67 -3.85 2.58 6.68
N ILE A 68 -4.13 2.23 5.42
CA ILE A 68 -4.31 3.20 4.32
C ILE A 68 -5.47 4.14 4.60
N LEU A 69 -6.62 3.59 5.02
CA LEU A 69 -7.79 4.39 5.37
C LEU A 69 -7.50 5.34 6.53
N TRP A 70 -6.84 4.84 7.57
CA TRP A 70 -6.46 5.63 8.72
C TRP A 70 -5.49 6.76 8.35
N VAL A 71 -4.45 6.46 7.57
CA VAL A 71 -3.48 7.45 7.08
C VAL A 71 -4.17 8.54 6.28
N ASN A 72 -5.03 8.17 5.33
CA ASN A 72 -5.75 9.13 4.48
C ASN A 72 -6.76 9.99 5.27
N ARG A 73 -7.36 9.44 6.33
CA ARG A 73 -8.37 10.14 7.14
C ARG A 73 -7.73 11.10 8.14
N VAL A 74 -6.73 10.63 8.88
CA VAL A 74 -6.19 11.34 10.06
C VAL A 74 -5.06 12.30 9.70
N TYR A 75 -4.19 11.93 8.75
CA TYR A 75 -3.00 12.73 8.45
C TYR A 75 -3.25 13.76 7.33
N PRO A 76 -2.48 14.86 7.31
CA PRO A 76 -2.52 15.81 6.21
C PRO A 76 -2.11 15.18 4.87
N GLN A 77 -2.63 15.73 3.77
CA GLN A 77 -2.42 15.22 2.41
C GLN A 77 -0.93 15.05 2.05
N ARG A 78 -0.05 15.92 2.59
CA ARG A 78 1.41 15.82 2.40
C ARG A 78 1.97 14.50 2.93
N ILE A 79 1.58 14.09 4.14
CA ILE A 79 2.04 12.84 4.75
C ILE A 79 1.47 11.65 3.98
N ALA A 80 0.18 11.68 3.64
CA ALA A 80 -0.44 10.62 2.83
C ALA A 80 0.27 10.42 1.49
N ARG A 81 0.67 11.51 0.81
CA ARG A 81 1.45 11.43 -0.45
C ARG A 81 2.86 10.88 -0.25
N ILE A 82 3.54 11.25 0.83
CA ILE A 82 4.86 10.68 1.16
C ILE A 82 4.72 9.18 1.41
N THR A 83 3.77 8.76 2.26
CA THR A 83 3.50 7.34 2.52
C THR A 83 3.17 6.58 1.24
N ALA A 84 2.32 7.14 0.37
CA ALA A 84 2.00 6.55 -0.93
C ALA A 84 3.24 6.36 -1.80
N ASN A 85 4.08 7.39 -1.92
CA ASN A 85 5.32 7.33 -2.69
C ASN A 85 6.32 6.34 -2.09
N THR A 86 6.40 6.24 -0.76
CA THR A 86 7.24 5.25 -0.08
C THR A 86 6.76 3.83 -0.38
N PHE A 87 5.46 3.56 -0.30
CA PHE A 87 4.90 2.23 -0.60
C PHE A 87 5.17 1.83 -2.06
N VAL A 88 4.93 2.75 -3.01
CA VAL A 88 5.24 2.51 -4.42
C VAL A 88 6.74 2.32 -4.62
N GLY A 89 7.58 3.18 -4.03
CA GLY A 89 9.03 3.12 -4.18
C GLY A 89 9.62 1.81 -3.64
N VAL A 90 9.19 1.39 -2.45
CA VAL A 90 9.61 0.10 -1.85
C VAL A 90 9.13 -1.07 -2.70
N GLY A 91 7.88 -1.05 -3.17
CA GLY A 91 7.35 -2.09 -4.05
C GLY A 91 8.11 -2.20 -5.38
N LEU A 92 8.44 -1.06 -6.00
CA LEU A 92 9.23 -1.02 -7.23
C LEU A 92 10.66 -1.50 -7.01
N LEU A 93 11.30 -1.09 -5.90
CA LEU A 93 12.64 -1.54 -5.55
C LEU A 93 12.68 -3.06 -5.31
N ALA A 94 11.71 -3.60 -4.56
CA ALA A 94 11.61 -5.04 -4.35
C ALA A 94 11.36 -5.81 -5.66
N SER A 95 10.48 -5.28 -6.53
CA SER A 95 10.24 -5.86 -7.86
C SER A 95 11.53 -5.87 -8.69
N LEU A 96 12.32 -4.79 -8.67
CA LEU A 96 13.59 -4.71 -9.37
C LEU A 96 14.60 -5.75 -8.85
N VAL A 97 14.69 -5.94 -7.52
CA VAL A 97 15.55 -6.96 -6.92
C VAL A 97 15.16 -8.36 -7.40
N ILE A 98 13.86 -8.68 -7.46
CA ILE A 98 13.37 -9.96 -8.00
C ILE A 98 13.76 -10.13 -9.47
N VAL A 99 13.58 -9.09 -10.29
CA VAL A 99 13.95 -9.13 -11.71
C VAL A 99 15.44 -9.40 -11.87
N ILE A 100 16.29 -8.68 -11.15
CA ILE A 100 17.75 -8.88 -11.19
C ILE A 100 18.11 -10.30 -10.76
N TYR A 101 17.52 -10.78 -9.66
CA TYR A 101 17.75 -12.13 -9.18
C TYR A 101 17.42 -13.19 -10.24
N GLU A 102 16.25 -13.09 -10.87
CA GLU A 102 15.80 -14.03 -11.91
C GLU A 102 16.61 -13.95 -13.21
N ILE A 103 17.14 -12.76 -13.56
CA ILE A 103 18.08 -12.63 -14.68
C ILE A 103 19.31 -13.49 -14.42
N PHE A 104 19.94 -13.33 -13.25
CA PHE A 104 21.18 -14.04 -12.94
C PHE A 104 20.97 -15.54 -12.68
N HIS A 105 19.86 -15.94 -12.08
CA HIS A 105 19.65 -17.34 -11.67
C HIS A 105 18.92 -18.19 -12.70
N TRP A 106 18.08 -17.59 -13.54
CA TRP A 106 17.29 -18.35 -14.52
C TRP A 106 17.61 -17.97 -15.95
N LEU A 107 17.59 -16.68 -16.30
CA LEU A 107 17.67 -16.25 -17.69
C LEU A 107 19.01 -16.63 -18.35
N LEU A 108 20.11 -16.59 -17.59
CA LEU A 108 21.43 -16.97 -18.07
C LEU A 108 21.61 -18.49 -18.28
N PHE A 109 20.89 -19.31 -17.52
CA PHE A 109 21.04 -20.77 -17.52
C PHE A 109 19.98 -21.49 -18.35
N VAL A 110 18.86 -20.84 -18.64
CA VAL A 110 17.79 -21.45 -19.44
C VAL A 110 18.15 -21.48 -20.93
N GLN A 111 17.70 -22.55 -21.61
CA GLN A 111 17.84 -22.70 -23.06
C GLN A 111 17.20 -21.49 -23.79
N PRO A 112 17.80 -21.00 -24.90
CA PRO A 112 17.34 -19.79 -25.58
C PRO A 112 15.86 -19.80 -25.97
N GLU A 113 15.31 -20.96 -26.35
CA GLU A 113 13.92 -21.15 -26.78
C GLU A 113 12.91 -20.82 -25.67
N HIS A 114 13.27 -21.03 -24.41
CA HIS A 114 12.38 -20.77 -23.27
C HIS A 114 12.46 -19.34 -22.73
N ARG A 115 13.39 -18.51 -23.21
CA ARG A 115 13.56 -17.12 -22.74
C ARG A 115 12.34 -16.24 -23.04
N ILE A 116 11.50 -16.63 -24.00
CA ILE A 116 10.23 -15.94 -24.29
C ILE A 116 9.27 -15.94 -23.09
N TYR A 117 9.39 -16.91 -22.18
CA TYR A 117 8.57 -17.02 -20.98
C TYR A 117 9.11 -16.23 -19.78
N PHE A 118 10.17 -15.43 -19.97
CA PHE A 118 10.77 -14.66 -18.88
C PHE A 118 9.77 -13.75 -18.16
N GLY A 119 8.88 -13.07 -18.90
CA GLY A 119 7.85 -12.23 -18.30
C GLY A 119 6.88 -13.00 -17.38
N HIS A 120 6.47 -14.20 -17.80
CA HIS A 120 5.61 -15.08 -16.98
C HIS A 120 6.33 -15.50 -15.70
N ARG A 121 7.64 -15.79 -15.79
CA ARG A 121 8.44 -16.15 -14.63
C ARG A 121 8.58 -14.99 -13.64
N ILE A 122 8.85 -13.77 -14.11
CA ILE A 122 8.90 -12.58 -13.24
C ILE A 122 7.55 -12.34 -12.57
N ALA A 123 6.45 -12.41 -13.33
CA ALA A 123 5.11 -12.23 -12.79
C ALA A 123 4.81 -13.28 -11.71
N LEU A 124 5.13 -14.55 -11.98
CA LEU A 124 4.96 -15.63 -11.02
C LEU A 124 5.82 -15.41 -9.77
N ALA A 125 7.12 -15.18 -9.94
CA ALA A 125 8.06 -14.96 -8.83
C ALA A 125 7.63 -13.79 -7.94
N THR A 126 7.10 -12.72 -8.53
CA THR A 126 6.60 -11.54 -7.80
C THR A 126 5.30 -11.83 -7.06
N LEU A 127 4.36 -12.56 -7.70
CA LEU A 127 3.08 -12.92 -7.09
C LEU A 127 3.24 -13.92 -5.93
N THR A 128 4.18 -14.86 -6.06
CA THR A 128 4.44 -15.89 -5.05
C THR A 128 5.26 -15.40 -3.87
N GLN A 129 5.72 -14.14 -3.84
CA GLN A 129 6.32 -13.56 -2.63
C GLN A 129 5.25 -13.32 -1.57
N VAL A 130 5.07 -14.32 -0.70
CA VAL A 130 4.12 -14.26 0.42
C VAL A 130 4.73 -13.61 1.67
N GLU A 131 6.06 -13.71 1.83
CA GLU A 131 6.79 -13.12 2.95
C GLU A 131 6.83 -11.60 2.87
N PHE A 132 6.96 -11.06 1.65
CA PHE A 132 7.02 -9.63 1.40
C PHE A 132 5.97 -9.22 0.35
N PRO A 133 4.93 -8.45 0.73
CA PRO A 133 3.76 -8.23 -0.12
C PRO A 133 3.99 -7.17 -1.18
N VAL A 134 4.91 -7.42 -2.11
CA VAL A 134 5.32 -6.48 -3.17
C VAL A 134 4.11 -5.93 -3.92
N VAL A 135 3.23 -6.83 -4.36
CA VAL A 135 2.04 -6.49 -5.14
C VAL A 135 1.08 -5.63 -4.32
N MET A 136 0.81 -6.01 -3.07
CA MET A 136 -0.09 -5.24 -2.22
C MET A 136 0.50 -3.90 -1.80
N LEU A 137 1.82 -3.76 -1.63
CA LEU A 137 2.46 -2.45 -1.39
C LEU A 137 2.29 -1.51 -2.58
N LEU A 138 2.50 -2.01 -3.81
CA LEU A 138 2.28 -1.22 -5.03
C LEU A 138 0.83 -0.77 -5.15
N ILE A 139 -0.12 -1.70 -5.02
CA ILE A 139 -1.57 -1.39 -5.09
C ILE A 139 -1.95 -0.41 -4.00
N SER A 140 -1.53 -0.66 -2.76
CA SER A 140 -1.82 0.20 -1.60
C SER A 140 -1.30 1.61 -1.78
N GLY A 141 -0.07 1.76 -2.28
CA GLY A 141 0.52 3.05 -2.56
C GLY A 141 -0.22 3.80 -3.68
N LEU A 142 -0.61 3.10 -4.76
CA LEU A 142 -1.40 3.69 -5.85
C LEU A 142 -2.79 4.13 -5.37
N VAL A 143 -3.49 3.27 -4.63
CA VAL A 143 -4.82 3.59 -4.05
C VAL A 143 -4.72 4.81 -3.12
N LEU A 144 -3.73 4.84 -2.22
CA LEU A 144 -3.53 5.99 -1.33
C LEU A 144 -3.20 7.26 -2.12
N ARG A 145 -2.41 7.16 -3.18
CA ARG A 145 -2.08 8.29 -4.06
C ARG A 145 -3.33 8.85 -4.73
N VAL A 146 -4.17 8.01 -5.32
CA VAL A 146 -5.45 8.40 -5.95
C VAL A 146 -6.41 8.99 -4.92
N ALA A 147 -6.60 8.31 -3.78
CA ALA A 147 -7.48 8.79 -2.70
C ALA A 147 -7.03 10.16 -2.16
N SER A 148 -5.71 10.36 -2.02
CA SER A 148 -5.14 11.63 -1.58
C SER A 148 -5.33 12.75 -2.62
N ALA A 149 -5.39 12.43 -3.91
CA ALA A 149 -5.61 13.41 -4.98
C ALA A 149 -7.08 13.88 -5.02
N ILE A 150 -8.02 12.98 -4.73
CA ILE A 150 -9.47 13.28 -4.71
C ILE A 150 -9.85 14.18 -3.52
N LYS A 151 -9.12 14.08 -2.39
CA LYS A 151 -9.31 14.96 -1.23
C LYS A 151 -8.85 16.38 -1.57
N SER A 152 -9.68 17.14 -2.26
CA SER A 152 -9.45 18.55 -2.57
C SER A 152 -9.25 19.31 -1.26
N SER A 153 -8.09 19.95 -1.08
CA SER A 153 -7.93 20.92 -0.01
C SER A 153 -9.01 21.99 -0.20
N PRO A 154 -9.81 22.31 0.83
CA PRO A 154 -10.73 23.44 0.74
C PRO A 154 -9.91 24.66 0.34
N THR A 155 -10.09 25.16 -0.87
CA THR A 155 -9.47 26.42 -1.28
C THR A 155 -9.97 27.45 -0.28
N PRO A 156 -9.08 28.10 0.50
CA PRO A 156 -9.50 29.14 1.41
C PRO A 156 -10.31 30.15 0.59
N PRO A 157 -11.51 30.57 1.04
CA PRO A 157 -12.32 31.51 0.29
C PRO A 157 -11.44 32.73 -0.02
N ALA A 158 -11.35 33.10 -1.30
CA ALA A 158 -10.43 34.11 -1.84
C ALA A 158 -10.65 35.54 -1.26
N GLY A 159 -11.52 35.70 -0.26
CA GLY A 159 -11.97 36.97 0.28
C GLY A 159 -11.30 37.45 1.58
N HIS A 160 -10.37 36.70 2.19
CA HIS A 160 -9.79 37.09 3.50
C HIS A 160 -8.32 37.54 3.48
N LEU A 161 -7.78 37.96 2.33
CA LEU A 161 -6.59 38.81 2.27
C LEU A 161 -7.01 40.29 2.23
N LYS A 162 -7.68 40.76 3.29
CA LYS A 162 -7.52 42.16 3.68
C LYS A 162 -6.15 42.26 4.34
N HIS A 163 -5.12 42.50 3.53
CA HIS A 163 -3.89 43.07 4.04
C HIS A 163 -4.25 44.40 4.72
N PRO A 164 -4.03 44.60 6.03
CA PRO A 164 -3.89 45.95 6.53
C PRO A 164 -2.60 46.50 5.91
N ALA A 165 -2.76 47.28 4.85
CA ALA A 165 -1.76 48.25 4.45
C ALA A 165 -1.52 49.17 5.65
N GLY A 166 -0.43 48.97 6.39
CA GLY A 166 -0.02 49.92 7.43
C GLY A 166 0.29 49.37 8.82
N GLN A 167 0.91 48.20 8.97
CA GLN A 167 1.63 47.92 10.22
C GLN A 167 3.08 48.38 10.08
N ALA A 168 3.27 49.65 10.47
CA ALA A 168 4.54 50.35 10.52
C ALA A 168 5.60 49.52 11.26
N ARG A 169 6.72 49.34 10.58
CA ARG A 169 7.94 48.73 11.10
C ARG A 169 8.56 49.72 12.09
N THR A 170 8.17 49.67 13.36
CA THR A 170 8.91 50.38 14.41
C THR A 170 10.23 49.65 14.61
N ILE A 171 11.26 50.15 13.94
CA ILE A 171 12.66 49.77 14.13
C ILE A 171 13.02 50.23 15.55
N ILE A 172 13.00 49.32 16.52
CA ILE A 172 13.63 49.58 17.81
C ILE A 172 15.14 49.51 17.58
N ARG A 173 15.74 50.69 17.44
CA ARG A 173 17.17 50.93 17.46
C ARG A 173 17.64 50.63 18.89
N THR A 174 18.35 49.52 19.08
CA THR A 174 19.15 49.30 20.30
C THR A 174 20.46 50.05 20.11
N ASP A 175 20.62 51.17 20.80
CA ASP A 175 21.92 51.82 20.92
C ASP A 175 22.83 50.98 21.84
N PRO A 176 24.12 50.84 21.51
CA PRO A 176 25.08 50.17 22.38
C PRO A 176 25.54 51.12 23.48
N GLU A 177 25.23 50.80 24.74
CA GLU A 177 25.97 51.34 25.88
C GLU A 177 27.29 50.56 26.01
N THR A 178 28.38 51.30 25.72
CA THR A 178 29.77 51.22 26.22
C THR A 178 30.38 49.88 26.63
#